data_AF-A0A662NSR1-F1
#
_entry.id   AF-A0A662NSR1-F1
#
_cell.length_a   1.000
_cell.length_b   1.000
_cell.length_c   1.000
_cell.angle_alpha   90.00
_cell.angle_beta   90.00
_cell.angle_gamma   90.00
#
_symmetry.space_group_name_H-M   'P 1'
#
loop_
_entity.id
_entity.type
_entity.pdbx_description
1 polymer ?
#
loop_
_entity_poly.entity_id
_entity_poly.type
_entity_poly.pdbx_seq_one_letter_code
_entity_poly.pdbx_strand_id
1 'polypeptide(L)' 'MSNDNNRPKAKRERWSNEFSEWYNEMIELARIQDKRYPVKGMNVWLPYGLRIMKNIENFIHEEMKRTGHEEVLFPA' A
#
# COMPACT_ATOMS: atom_id res chain seq x y z
N MET A 1 12.92 30.79 -15.95
CA MET A 1 13.75 29.79 -15.25
C MET A 1 12.95 28.51 -15.13
N SER A 2 13.48 27.45 -15.76
CA SER A 2 13.15 26.01 -15.67
C SER A 2 11.70 25.55 -15.95
N ASN A 3 11.47 25.09 -17.18
CA ASN A 3 10.25 24.45 -17.67
C ASN A 3 10.26 22.95 -17.29
N ASP A 4 9.50 22.58 -16.25
CA ASP A 4 9.51 21.24 -15.62
C ASP A 4 8.64 20.19 -16.35
N ASN A 5 8.45 20.35 -17.67
CA ASN A 5 7.49 19.59 -18.48
C ASN A 5 8.08 18.37 -19.21
N ASN A 6 9.28 17.91 -18.85
CA ASN A 6 9.87 16.72 -19.48
C ASN A 6 10.37 15.70 -18.46
N ARG A 7 9.48 15.19 -17.61
CA ARG A 7 9.72 13.92 -16.92
C ARG A 7 9.45 12.81 -17.93
N PRO A 8 10.37 11.87 -18.16
CA PRO A 8 10.12 10.74 -19.05
C PRO A 8 8.87 10.02 -18.54
N LYS A 9 7.81 9.97 -19.36
CA LYS A 9 6.63 9.17 -19.04
C LYS A 9 7.10 7.72 -18.93
N ALA A 10 7.07 7.17 -17.73
CA ALA A 10 7.45 5.78 -17.49
C ALA A 10 6.67 4.88 -18.45
N LYS A 11 7.39 4.08 -19.26
CA LYS A 11 6.76 3.10 -20.15
C LYS A 11 6.05 2.07 -19.29
N ARG A 12 4.73 1.96 -19.46
CA ARG A 12 3.82 1.13 -18.65
C ARG A 12 3.63 -0.28 -19.22
N GLU A 13 4.40 -0.66 -20.23
CA GLU A 13 4.28 -1.95 -20.93
C GLU A 13 4.44 -3.14 -19.98
N ARG A 14 5.42 -3.11 -19.07
CA ARG A 14 5.63 -4.19 -18.09
C ARG A 14 4.51 -4.31 -17.07
N TRP A 15 4.00 -3.18 -16.56
CA TRP A 15 2.83 -3.19 -15.67
C TRP A 15 1.61 -3.83 -16.34
N SER A 16 1.39 -3.54 -17.63
CA SER A 16 0.24 -4.05 -18.39
C SER A 16 0.34 -5.54 -18.72
N ASN A 17 1.53 -6.02 -19.12
CA ASN A 17 1.71 -7.39 -19.60
C ASN A 17 2.13 -8.37 -18.49
N GLU A 18 2.80 -7.89 -17.44
CA GLU A 18 3.41 -8.68 -16.37
C GLU A 18 3.04 -8.12 -14.99
N PHE A 19 1.74 -7.83 -14.79
CA PHE A 19 1.25 -7.13 -13.59
C PHE A 19 1.71 -7.77 -12.28
N SER A 20 1.62 -9.10 -12.16
CA SER A 20 1.92 -9.79 -10.90
C SER A 20 3.39 -9.69 -10.52
N GLU A 21 4.31 -9.84 -11.47
CA GLU A 21 5.74 -9.74 -11.22
C GLU A 21 6.13 -8.30 -10.90
N TRP A 22 5.65 -7.35 -11.72
CA TRP A 22 5.84 -5.93 -11.50
C TRP A 22 5.33 -5.50 -10.12
N TYR A 23 4.12 -5.91 -9.73
CA TYR A 23 3.54 -5.57 -8.43
C TYR A 23 4.40 -6.11 -7.29
N ASN A 24 4.82 -7.37 -7.39
CA ASN A 24 5.64 -8.00 -6.36
C ASN A 24 6.96 -7.28 -6.15
N GLU A 25 7.64 -6.92 -7.25
CA GLU A 25 8.88 -6.17 -7.23
C GLU A 25 8.68 -4.76 -6.66
N MET A 26 7.62 -4.06 -7.08
CA MET A 26 7.33 -2.70 -6.60
C MET A 26 7.06 -2.65 -5.10
N ILE A 27 6.32 -3.62 -4.56
CA ILE A 27 6.06 -3.71 -3.11
C ILE A 27 7.36 -3.88 -2.32
N GLU A 28 8.32 -4.65 -2.85
CA GLU A 28 9.63 -4.90 -2.23
C GLU A 28 10.55 -3.68 -2.37
N LEU A 29 10.68 -3.11 -3.58
CA LEU A 29 11.47 -1.91 -3.86
C LEU A 29 11.01 -0.70 -3.02
N ALA A 30 9.69 -0.51 -2.91
CA ALA A 30 9.11 0.54 -2.09
C ALA A 30 9.17 0.24 -0.58
N ARG A 31 9.67 -0.93 -0.17
CA ARG A 31 9.77 -1.36 1.23
C ARG A 31 8.43 -1.27 1.95
N ILE A 32 7.36 -1.74 1.31
CA ILE A 32 6.00 -1.73 1.87
C ILE A 32 5.79 -3.02 2.69
N GLN A 33 6.11 -4.17 2.11
CA GLN A 33 5.96 -5.47 2.76
C GLN A 33 7.22 -6.32 2.58
N ASP A 34 7.47 -7.20 3.54
CA ASP A 34 8.50 -8.24 3.50
C ASP A 34 7.82 -9.62 3.46
N LYS A 35 8.06 -10.36 2.37
CA LYS A 35 7.45 -11.67 2.08
C LYS A 35 8.28 -12.85 2.57
N ARG A 36 9.46 -12.61 3.17
CA ARG A 36 10.38 -13.67 3.61
C ARG A 36 9.92 -14.42 4.86
N TYR A 37 8.77 -14.05 5.40
CA TYR A 37 8.20 -14.70 6.56
C TYR A 37 7.80 -16.15 6.22
N PRO A 38 8.15 -17.14 7.04
CA PRO A 38 8.06 -18.56 6.67
C PRO A 38 6.63 -19.14 6.69
N VAL A 39 5.60 -18.29 6.67
CA VAL A 39 4.19 -18.70 6.62
C VAL A 39 3.55 -18.11 5.38
N LYS A 40 3.06 -18.98 4.49
CA LYS A 40 2.39 -18.58 3.26
C LYS A 40 1.20 -17.67 3.58
N GLY A 41 1.15 -16.50 2.93
CA GLY A 41 0.08 -15.52 3.09
C GLY A 41 0.28 -14.53 4.24
N MET A 42 1.34 -14.69 5.04
CA MET A 42 1.66 -13.78 6.14
C MET A 42 2.85 -12.92 5.75
N ASN A 43 2.59 -11.65 5.40
CA ASN A 43 3.65 -10.68 5.10
C ASN A 43 3.90 -9.76 6.29
N VAL A 44 5.15 -9.34 6.49
CA VAL A 44 5.49 -8.32 7.50
C VAL A 44 5.33 -6.94 6.87
N TRP A 45 4.53 -6.07 7.51
CA TRP A 45 4.42 -4.67 7.12
C TRP A 45 5.65 -3.89 7.61
N LEU A 46 6.40 -3.33 6.66
CA LEU A 46 7.55 -2.48 6.96
C LEU A 46 7.09 -1.05 7.35
N PRO A 47 7.95 -0.21 7.96
CA PRO A 47 7.52 1.09 8.49
C PRO A 47 6.77 1.98 7.49
N TYR A 48 7.17 1.97 6.22
CA TYR A 48 6.48 2.73 5.17
C TYR A 48 5.09 2.16 4.87
N GLY A 49 4.99 0.83 4.68
CA GLY A 49 3.71 0.18 4.42
C GLY A 49 2.75 0.26 5.61
N LEU A 50 3.26 0.12 6.84
CA LEU A 50 2.45 0.26 8.05
C LEU A 50 1.87 1.67 8.18
N ARG A 51 2.61 2.71 7.78
CA ARG A 51 2.10 4.09 7.75
C ARG A 51 0.98 4.25 6.72
N ILE A 52 1.11 3.65 5.53
CA ILE A 52 0.06 3.65 4.52
C ILE A 52 -1.20 2.96 5.07
N MET A 53 -1.05 1.78 5.66
CA MET A 53 -2.16 1.04 6.28
C MET A 53 -2.89 1.86 7.34
N LYS A 54 -2.14 2.46 8.27
CA LYS A 54 -2.71 3.32 9.32
C LYS A 54 -3.45 4.54 8.76
N ASN A 55 -2.94 5.15 7.69
CA ASN A 55 -3.63 6.28 7.06
C ASN A 55 -4.96 5.87 6.44
N ILE A 56 -5.01 4.69 5.81
CA ILE A 56 -6.25 4.14 5.24
C ILE A 56 -7.25 3.79 6.36
N GLU A 57 -6.78 3.12 7.40
CA GLU A 57 -7.58 2.78 8.58
C GLU A 57 -8.16 4.02 9.25
N ASN A 58 -7.34 5.05 9.50
CA ASN A 58 -7.79 6.32 10.08
C ASN A 58 -8.88 6.99 9.24
N PHE A 59 -8.71 7.01 7.91
CA PHE A 59 -9.71 7.57 7.00
C PHE A 59 -11.06 6.84 7.13
N ILE A 60 -11.03 5.51 7.22
CA ILE A 60 -12.24 4.71 7.42
C ILE A 60 -12.88 5.04 8.78
N HIS A 61 -12.08 5.10 9.86
CA HIS A 61 -12.59 5.42 11.20
C HIS A 61 -13.22 6.82 11.27
N GLU A 62 -12.62 7.81 10.60
CA GLU A 62 -13.18 9.16 10.50
C GLU A 62 -14.56 9.16 9.82
N GLU A 63 -14.72 8.40 8.73
CA GLU A 63 -15.99 8.27 8.02
C GLU A 63 -17.06 7.54 8.84
N MET A 64 -16.67 6.50 9.58
CA MET A 64 -17.57 5.77 10.48
C MET A 64 -18.08 6.69 11.60
N LYS A 65 -17.19 7.48 12.21
CA LYS A 65 -17.56 8.49 13.21
C LYS A 65 -18.47 9.56 12.63
N ARG A 66 -18.16 10.06 11.43
CA ARG A 66 -18.97 11.09 10.73
C ARG A 66 -20.40 10.63 10.48
N THR A 67 -20.60 9.34 10.28
CA THR A 67 -21.91 8.72 10.02
C THR A 67 -22.61 8.22 11.28
N GLY A 68 -22.03 8.43 12.47
CA GLY A 68 -22.62 8.09 13.76
C GLY A 68 -22.48 6.63 14.18
N HIS A 69 -21.51 5.90 13.60
CA HIS A 69 -21.23 4.52 13.99
C HIS A 69 -20.24 4.48 15.16
N GLU A 70 -20.47 3.52 16.08
CA GLU A 70 -19.61 3.26 17.23
C GLU A 70 -18.78 1.99 17.00
N GLU A 71 -17.49 2.04 17.32
CA GLU A 71 -16.59 0.88 17.22
C GLU A 71 -16.82 -0.08 18.40
N VAL A 72 -16.71 -1.38 18.13
CA VAL A 72 -16.80 -2.44 19.15
C VAL A 72 -15.68 -3.45 18.97
N LEU A 73 -15.15 -3.97 20.08
CA LEU A 73 -14.11 -5.00 20.09
C LEU A 73 -14.72 -6.35 20.50
N PHE A 74 -14.64 -7.33 19.60
CA PHE A 74 -15.02 -8.71 19.89
C PHE A 74 -13.81 -9.52 20.37
N PRO A 75 -14.03 -10.59 21.17
CA PRO A 75 -12.98 -11.55 21.48
C PRO A 75 -12.40 -12.19 20.22
N ALA A 76 -11.09 -12.49 20.27
CA ALA A 76 -10.36 -13.19 19.23
C ALA A 76 -10.51 -14.71 19.33
#